data_AF-A0A066Z222-F1
#
_entry.id   AF-A0A066Z222-F1
#
_cell.length_a   1.000
_cell.length_b   1.000
_cell.length_c   1.000
_cell.angle_alpha   90.00
_cell.angle_beta   90.00
_cell.angle_gamma   90.00
#
_symmetry.space_group_name_H-M   'P 1'
#
loop_
_entity.id
_entity.type
_entity.pdbx_description
1 polymer ?
#
loop_
_entity_poly.entity_id
_entity_poly.type
_entity_poly.pdbx_seq_one_letter_code
_entity_poly.pdbx_strand_id
1 'polypeptide(L)'
;MTICLACEQQTTGKYLCARCTTRLDGQLSLMPALYDALEAHLRPSSQVSTAVGSGCPRPDAPLPVAEPALDMRGPGGMVTVLETWRQAVHEDAGQHWPSPFGDYRGRVRRASAGLRGLLPYITREWQQAGTFAEEIRDLHASARSIIAPQERPLRAGTCTWTDEAGEVCGAVLLATPGRPVVCRWCRASYPASSWLDLAAEVAKAA
;
A
#
# COMPACT_ATOMS: atom_id res chain seq x y z
N MET A 1 9.41 14.87 28.11
CA MET A 1 9.41 14.83 26.63
C MET A 1 8.69 13.56 26.22
N THR A 2 7.77 13.64 25.26
CA THR A 2 7.00 12.47 24.80
C THR A 2 7.50 12.11 23.41
N ILE A 3 7.54 10.82 23.10
CA ILE A 3 7.88 10.29 21.77
C ILE A 3 6.60 10.02 20.99
N CYS A 4 6.64 10.25 19.68
CA CYS A 4 5.55 9.89 18.79
C CYS A 4 5.48 8.36 18.67
N LEU A 5 4.34 7.77 19.00
CA LEU A 5 4.15 6.31 18.98
C LEU A 5 4.18 5.71 17.57
N ALA A 6 4.16 6.53 16.51
CA ALA A 6 4.15 6.05 15.12
C ALA A 6 5.46 6.24 14.35
N CYS A 7 6.34 7.14 14.79
CA CYS A 7 7.61 7.43 14.11
C CYS A 7 8.79 7.69 15.05
N GLU A 8 8.58 7.54 16.36
CA GLU A 8 9.57 7.65 17.43
C GLU A 8 10.27 9.01 17.55
N GLN A 9 9.84 10.00 16.76
CA GLN A 9 10.33 11.38 16.85
C GLN A 9 9.79 12.10 18.08
N GLN A 10 10.54 13.06 18.60
CA GLN A 10 10.11 13.89 19.73
C GLN A 10 8.84 14.68 19.41
N THR A 11 7.94 14.77 20.38
CA THR A 11 6.66 15.48 20.25
C THR A 11 6.25 16.19 21.54
N THR A 12 5.40 17.21 21.42
CA THR A 12 5.00 18.09 22.52
C THR A 12 3.81 17.50 23.29
N GLY A 13 4.05 16.45 24.08
CA GLY A 13 3.04 15.91 25.00
C GLY A 13 1.87 15.18 24.33
N LYS A 14 2.00 14.81 23.05
CA LYS A 14 0.99 14.09 22.27
C LYS A 14 1.46 12.67 21.99
N TYR A 15 0.53 11.72 21.80
CA TYR A 15 0.87 10.37 21.34
C TYR A 15 1.29 10.34 19.87
N LEU A 16 0.76 11.25 19.04
CA LEU A 16 1.15 11.40 17.64
C LEU A 16 1.65 12.82 17.34
N CYS A 17 2.73 12.92 16.56
CA CYS A 17 3.22 14.21 16.06
C CYS A 17 2.35 14.72 14.91
N ALA A 18 2.39 16.05 14.66
CA ALA A 18 1.57 16.69 13.64
C ALA A 18 1.71 16.04 12.25
N ARG A 19 2.94 15.66 11.86
CA ARG A 19 3.21 14.98 10.58
C ARG A 19 2.48 13.64 10.46
N CYS A 20 2.54 12.81 11.50
CA CYS A 20 1.86 11.52 11.52
C CYS A 20 0.34 11.70 11.55
N THR A 21 -0.17 12.69 12.29
CA THR A 21 -1.60 13.04 12.31
C THR A 21 -2.10 13.44 10.92
N THR A 22 -1.41 14.33 10.22
CA THR A 22 -1.81 14.75 8.86
C THR A 22 -1.76 13.58 7.88
N ARG A 23 -0.74 12.72 7.97
CA ARG A 23 -0.64 11.52 7.14
C ARG A 23 -1.81 10.57 7.40
N LEU A 24 -2.14 10.33 8.67
CA LEU A 24 -3.23 9.47 9.09
C LEU A 24 -4.59 10.00 8.63
N ASP A 25 -4.84 11.31 8.77
CA ASP A 25 -6.05 11.95 8.24
C ASP A 25 -6.17 11.76 6.72
N GLY A 26 -5.07 11.97 6.00
CA GLY A 26 -5.01 11.75 4.55
C GLY A 26 -5.36 10.31 4.17
N GLN A 27 -4.77 9.33 4.87
CA GLN A 27 -5.06 7.91 4.63
C GLN A 27 -6.54 7.58 4.88
N LEU A 28 -7.09 8.00 6.02
CA LEU A 28 -8.50 7.79 6.36
C LEU A 28 -9.43 8.47 5.35
N SER A 29 -9.07 9.66 4.85
CA SER A 29 -9.89 10.37 3.86
C SER A 29 -9.98 9.64 2.52
N LEU A 30 -8.95 8.86 2.17
CA LEU A 30 -8.87 8.11 0.92
C LEU A 30 -9.51 6.71 1.00
N MET A 31 -9.73 6.17 2.21
CA MET A 31 -10.26 4.79 2.39
C MET A 31 -11.55 4.53 1.59
N PRO A 32 -12.56 5.42 1.57
CA PRO A 32 -13.77 5.16 0.79
C PRO A 32 -13.50 5.04 -0.71
N ALA A 33 -12.62 5.87 -1.26
CA ALA A 33 -12.27 5.83 -2.67
C ALA A 33 -11.47 4.57 -3.01
N LEU A 34 -10.57 4.14 -2.12
CA LEU A 34 -9.86 2.86 -2.26
C LEU A 34 -10.85 1.68 -2.23
N TYR A 35 -11.79 1.67 -1.28
CA TYR A 35 -12.83 0.64 -1.21
C TYR A 35 -13.66 0.54 -2.50
N ASP A 36 -14.06 1.70 -3.04
CA ASP A 36 -14.81 1.76 -4.30
C ASP A 36 -13.97 1.24 -5.47
N ALA A 37 -12.68 1.59 -5.54
CA ALA A 37 -11.80 1.14 -6.60
C ALA A 37 -11.54 -0.38 -6.57
N LEU A 38 -11.53 -1.01 -5.39
CA LEU A 38 -11.38 -2.48 -5.26
C LEU A 38 -12.49 -3.25 -5.99
N GLU A 39 -13.68 -2.65 -6.18
CA GLU A 39 -14.77 -3.26 -6.94
C GLU A 39 -14.39 -3.60 -8.39
N ALA A 40 -13.57 -2.76 -9.02
CA ALA A 40 -13.11 -3.00 -10.39
C ALA A 40 -12.27 -4.28 -10.51
N HIS A 41 -11.61 -4.70 -9.42
CA HIS A 41 -10.77 -5.89 -9.36
C HIS A 41 -11.54 -7.16 -8.97
N LEU A 42 -12.84 -7.05 -8.63
CA LEU A 42 -13.71 -8.20 -8.40
C LEU A 42 -14.39 -8.72 -9.67
N ARG A 43 -14.25 -8.02 -10.80
CA ARG A 43 -14.78 -8.51 -12.07
C ARG A 43 -14.05 -9.81 -12.42
N PRO A 44 -14.78 -10.90 -12.76
CA PRO A 44 -14.15 -12.11 -13.25
C PRO A 44 -13.20 -11.73 -14.38
N SER A 45 -11.91 -12.02 -14.21
CA SER A 45 -10.96 -11.67 -15.26
C SER A 45 -11.34 -12.47 -16.50
N SER A 46 -11.43 -11.81 -17.66
CA SER A 46 -11.51 -12.50 -18.94
C SER A 46 -10.18 -13.20 -19.29
N GLN A 47 -9.30 -13.44 -18.31
CA GLN A 47 -8.14 -14.32 -18.42
C GLN A 47 -8.52 -15.80 -18.29
N VAL A 48 -9.82 -16.14 -18.38
CA VAL A 48 -10.19 -17.40 -19.04
C VAL A 48 -9.72 -17.25 -20.48
N SER A 49 -8.49 -17.69 -20.71
CA SER A 49 -7.90 -17.79 -22.02
C SER A 49 -8.90 -18.46 -22.97
N THR A 50 -8.83 -18.03 -24.20
CA THR A 50 -9.48 -18.59 -25.39
C THR A 50 -9.06 -20.04 -25.66
N ALA A 51 -9.11 -20.90 -24.66
CA ALA A 51 -9.20 -22.34 -24.82
C ALA A 51 -10.69 -22.68 -24.84
N VAL A 52 -11.28 -22.60 -26.04
CA VAL A 52 -12.55 -23.24 -26.35
C VAL A 52 -12.33 -24.75 -26.14
N GLY A 53 -12.62 -25.21 -24.95
CA GLY A 53 -12.60 -26.60 -24.55
C GLY A 53 -13.51 -26.73 -23.35
N SER A 54 -14.66 -27.37 -23.55
CA SER A 54 -15.66 -27.72 -22.56
C SER A 54 -15.12 -28.72 -21.54
N GLY A 55 -14.10 -28.34 -20.79
CA GLY A 55 -13.55 -29.10 -19.67
C GLY A 55 -13.91 -28.41 -18.36
N CYS A 56 -14.38 -29.19 -17.38
CA CYS A 56 -14.53 -28.69 -16.02
C CYS A 56 -13.20 -28.05 -15.54
N PRO A 57 -13.25 -26.91 -14.84
CA PRO A 57 -12.07 -26.35 -14.17
C PRO A 57 -11.43 -27.43 -13.30
N ARG A 58 -10.10 -27.57 -13.38
CA ARG A 58 -9.37 -28.42 -12.43
C ARG A 58 -9.62 -27.92 -11.00
N PRO A 59 -9.63 -28.79 -9.98
CA PRO A 59 -9.80 -28.38 -8.58
C PRO A 59 -8.83 -27.28 -8.13
N ASP A 60 -7.65 -27.20 -8.76
CA ASP A 60 -6.59 -26.22 -8.46
C ASP A 60 -6.59 -24.99 -9.39
N ALA A 61 -7.69 -24.74 -10.11
CA ALA A 61 -7.78 -23.52 -10.94
C ALA A 61 -7.93 -22.29 -10.02
N PRO A 62 -7.15 -21.21 -10.24
CA PRO A 62 -7.28 -19.98 -9.45
C PRO A 62 -8.70 -19.43 -9.56
N LEU A 63 -9.20 -18.84 -8.47
CA LEU A 63 -10.52 -18.24 -8.46
C LEU A 63 -10.66 -17.23 -9.62
N PRO A 64 -11.85 -17.14 -10.25
CA PRO A 64 -12.04 -16.25 -11.39
C PRO A 64 -11.93 -14.75 -11.00
N VAL A 65 -11.89 -14.46 -9.70
CA VAL A 65 -11.80 -13.11 -9.11
C VAL A 65 -10.46 -12.93 -8.39
N ALA A 66 -9.99 -11.68 -8.27
CA ALA A 66 -8.78 -11.39 -7.52
C ALA A 66 -9.02 -11.61 -6.01
N GLU A 67 -8.50 -12.72 -5.46
CA GLU A 67 -8.60 -13.08 -4.04
C GLU A 67 -8.21 -11.94 -3.09
N PRO A 68 -7.09 -11.22 -3.30
CA PRO A 68 -6.72 -10.11 -2.40
C PRO A 68 -7.76 -8.98 -2.36
N ALA A 69 -8.43 -8.72 -3.48
CA ALA A 69 -9.49 -7.70 -3.53
C ALA A 69 -10.77 -8.20 -2.84
N LEU A 70 -11.05 -9.50 -2.93
CA LEU A 70 -12.18 -10.14 -2.26
C LEU A 70 -11.98 -10.12 -0.75
N ASP A 71 -10.81 -10.52 -0.25
CA ASP A 71 -10.49 -10.52 1.18
C ASP A 71 -10.55 -9.10 1.77
N MET A 72 -10.01 -8.11 1.04
CA MET A 72 -10.04 -6.71 1.47
C MET A 72 -11.46 -6.13 1.55
N ARG A 73 -12.39 -6.60 0.71
CA ARG A 73 -13.81 -6.17 0.72
C ARG A 73 -14.70 -7.04 1.59
N GLY A 74 -14.28 -8.26 1.90
CA GLY A 74 -15.02 -9.28 2.64
C GLY A 74 -14.99 -9.08 4.16
N PRO A 75 -15.61 -10.01 4.90
CA PRO A 75 -15.56 -10.02 6.37
C PRO A 75 -14.11 -10.06 6.88
N GLY A 76 -13.77 -9.21 7.85
CA GLY A 76 -12.40 -9.09 8.35
C GLY A 76 -11.50 -8.14 7.54
N GLY A 77 -11.98 -7.66 6.38
CA GLY A 77 -11.28 -6.68 5.56
C GLY A 77 -11.44 -5.24 6.04
N MET A 78 -11.39 -4.29 5.10
CA MET A 78 -11.33 -2.85 5.38
C MET A 78 -12.47 -2.34 6.27
N VAL A 79 -13.70 -2.83 6.07
CA VAL A 79 -14.86 -2.38 6.85
C VAL A 79 -14.69 -2.78 8.32
N THR A 80 -14.33 -4.04 8.57
CA THR A 80 -14.18 -4.59 9.91
C THR A 80 -13.09 -3.86 10.67
N VAL A 81 -11.90 -3.69 10.07
CA VAL A 81 -10.77 -2.98 10.70
C VAL A 81 -11.17 -1.56 11.10
N LEU A 82 -11.78 -0.79 10.20
CA LEU A 82 -12.16 0.60 10.49
C LEU A 82 -13.24 0.70 11.57
N GLU A 83 -14.20 -0.21 11.59
CA GLU A 83 -15.26 -0.21 12.61
C GLU A 83 -14.77 -0.69 13.96
N THR A 84 -13.92 -1.72 14.01
CA THR A 84 -13.27 -2.19 15.25
C THR A 84 -12.47 -1.06 15.87
N TRP A 85 -11.68 -0.33 15.09
CA TRP A 85 -10.95 0.82 15.62
C TRP A 85 -11.85 1.94 16.08
N ARG A 86 -12.91 2.25 15.33
CA ARG A 86 -13.85 3.29 15.73
C ARG A 86 -14.56 2.92 17.03
N GLN A 87 -14.98 1.67 17.17
CA GLN A 87 -15.55 1.15 18.42
C GLN A 87 -14.56 1.30 19.57
N ALA A 88 -13.32 0.85 19.41
CA ALA A 88 -12.29 0.93 20.47
C ALA A 88 -12.03 2.37 20.94
N VAL A 89 -12.00 3.34 20.01
CA VAL A 89 -11.84 4.76 20.37
C VAL A 89 -13.07 5.30 21.11
N HIS A 90 -14.28 4.91 20.68
CA HIS A 90 -15.51 5.31 21.37
C HIS A 90 -15.58 4.74 22.80
N GLU A 91 -15.24 3.46 22.97
CA GLU A 91 -15.21 2.79 24.28
C GLU A 91 -14.20 3.45 25.22
N ASP A 92 -12.99 3.73 24.74
CA ASP A 92 -11.96 4.42 25.51
C ASP A 92 -12.37 5.86 25.88
N ALA A 93 -12.98 6.58 24.95
CA ALA A 93 -13.49 7.93 25.19
C ALA A 93 -14.76 7.99 26.07
N GLY A 94 -15.29 6.84 26.50
CA GLY A 94 -16.55 6.76 27.24
C GLY A 94 -17.77 7.24 26.44
N GLN A 95 -17.68 7.23 25.10
CA GLN A 95 -18.73 7.69 24.20
C GLN A 95 -19.53 6.51 23.67
N HIS A 96 -20.84 6.73 23.45
CA HIS A 96 -21.67 5.70 22.85
C HIS A 96 -21.22 5.36 21.42
N TRP A 97 -20.99 4.07 21.16
CA TRP A 97 -20.74 3.53 19.82
C TRP A 97 -22.08 3.22 19.13
N PRO A 98 -22.45 3.95 18.06
CA PRO A 98 -23.63 3.58 17.27
C PRO A 98 -23.35 2.27 16.52
N SER A 99 -24.24 1.30 16.66
CA SER A 99 -24.10 0.01 15.97
C SER A 99 -23.96 0.20 14.46
N PRO A 100 -23.07 -0.55 13.79
CA PRO A 100 -22.95 -0.53 12.34
C PRO A 100 -24.29 -0.81 11.66
N PHE A 101 -24.64 0.01 10.68
CA PHE A 101 -25.86 -0.17 9.87
C PHE A 101 -25.56 0.12 8.40
N GLY A 102 -26.46 -0.32 7.51
CA GLY A 102 -26.38 -0.07 6.07
C GLY A 102 -25.39 -0.95 5.32
N ASP A 103 -25.13 -0.57 4.06
CA ASP A 103 -24.23 -1.28 3.16
C ASP A 103 -22.75 -1.09 3.53
N TYR A 104 -21.90 -2.02 3.10
CA TYR A 104 -20.46 -1.98 3.41
C TYR A 104 -19.77 -0.70 2.94
N ARG A 105 -20.15 -0.17 1.78
CA ARG A 105 -19.62 1.10 1.26
C ARG A 105 -19.97 2.27 2.17
N GLY A 106 -21.24 2.39 2.57
CA GLY A 106 -21.68 3.41 3.53
C GLY A 106 -20.99 3.26 4.89
N ARG A 107 -20.77 2.03 5.34
CA ARG A 107 -20.06 1.71 6.59
C ARG A 107 -18.61 2.19 6.57
N VAL A 108 -17.83 1.91 5.52
CA VAL A 108 -16.46 2.43 5.35
C VAL A 108 -16.44 3.96 5.39
N ARG A 109 -17.36 4.61 4.68
CA ARG A 109 -17.47 6.09 4.68
C ARG A 109 -17.70 6.65 6.07
N ARG A 110 -18.68 6.10 6.80
CA ARG A 110 -19.02 6.54 8.16
C ARG A 110 -17.90 6.25 9.15
N ALA A 111 -17.30 5.06 9.09
CA ALA A 111 -16.20 4.67 9.96
C ALA A 111 -14.98 5.60 9.74
N SER A 112 -14.60 5.81 8.49
CA SER A 112 -13.49 6.72 8.13
C SER A 112 -13.75 8.16 8.58
N ALA A 113 -14.95 8.69 8.30
CA ALA A 113 -15.31 10.05 8.72
C ALA A 113 -15.36 10.20 10.25
N GLY A 114 -15.90 9.21 10.95
CA GLY A 114 -15.96 9.19 12.41
C GLY A 114 -14.57 9.15 13.05
N LEU A 115 -13.68 8.27 12.57
CA LEU A 115 -12.29 8.20 13.04
C LEU A 115 -11.55 9.53 12.81
N ARG A 116 -11.77 10.18 11.66
CA ARG A 116 -11.21 11.51 11.37
C ARG A 116 -11.70 12.57 12.36
N GLY A 117 -13.00 12.55 12.70
CA GLY A 117 -13.58 13.42 13.71
C GLY A 117 -12.98 13.21 15.11
N LEU A 118 -12.54 11.98 15.41
CA LEU A 118 -11.91 11.61 16.69
C LEU A 118 -10.39 11.80 16.70
N LEU A 119 -9.75 12.21 15.60
CA LEU A 119 -8.29 12.43 15.56
C LEU A 119 -7.76 13.38 16.65
N PRO A 120 -8.44 14.49 17.01
CA PRO A 120 -7.99 15.34 18.10
C PRO A 120 -7.88 14.59 19.44
N TYR A 121 -8.79 13.66 19.72
CA TYR A 121 -8.76 12.80 20.89
C TYR A 121 -7.65 11.74 20.78
N ILE A 122 -7.65 10.99 19.67
CA ILE A 122 -6.67 9.93 19.36
C ILE A 122 -5.23 10.43 19.53
N THR A 123 -4.94 11.64 19.05
CA THR A 123 -3.58 12.18 19.07
C THR A 123 -3.11 12.61 20.46
N ARG A 124 -4.03 12.90 21.39
CA ARG A 124 -3.71 13.52 22.69
C ARG A 124 -3.93 12.58 23.88
N GLU A 125 -5.02 11.81 23.86
CA GLU A 125 -5.51 11.10 25.03
C GLU A 125 -5.39 9.58 24.90
N TRP A 126 -5.37 9.05 23.68
CA TRP A 126 -5.46 7.60 23.46
C TRP A 126 -4.12 6.92 23.28
N GLN A 127 -3.79 6.00 24.19
CA GLN A 127 -2.48 5.30 24.24
C GLN A 127 -2.23 4.36 23.06
N GLN A 128 -3.28 3.84 22.42
CA GLN A 128 -3.16 2.91 21.28
C GLN A 128 -2.97 3.62 19.93
N ALA A 129 -2.79 4.94 19.93
CA ALA A 129 -2.68 5.74 18.70
C ALA A 129 -1.54 5.30 17.76
N GLY A 130 -0.46 4.72 18.31
CA GLY A 130 0.64 4.15 17.52
C GLY A 130 0.21 2.95 16.70
N THR A 131 -0.31 1.91 17.37
CA THR A 131 -0.84 0.68 16.76
C THR A 131 -1.93 0.99 15.76
N PHE A 132 -2.85 1.89 16.10
CA PHE A 132 -3.88 2.36 15.17
C PHE A 132 -3.29 2.99 13.91
N ALA A 133 -2.31 3.90 14.06
CA ALA A 133 -1.69 4.57 12.92
C ALA A 133 -0.85 3.62 12.04
N GLU A 134 -0.33 2.54 12.61
CA GLU A 134 0.36 1.48 11.90
C GLU A 134 -0.62 0.62 11.10
N GLU A 135 -1.67 0.11 11.73
CA GLU A 135 -2.63 -0.77 11.06
C GLU A 135 -3.38 -0.02 9.93
N ILE A 136 -3.74 1.25 10.14
CA ILE A 136 -4.35 2.07 9.07
C ILE A 136 -3.38 2.30 7.91
N ARG A 137 -2.08 2.42 8.18
CA ARG A 137 -1.07 2.56 7.14
C ARG A 137 -0.92 1.28 6.33
N ASP A 138 -0.93 0.14 7.00
CA ASP A 138 -0.80 -1.17 6.37
C ASP A 138 -2.05 -1.48 5.54
N LEU A 139 -3.24 -1.24 6.10
CA LEU A 139 -4.50 -1.36 5.38
C LEU A 139 -4.54 -0.49 4.12
N HIS A 140 -4.09 0.77 4.23
CA HIS A 140 -3.99 1.70 3.11
C HIS A 140 -2.99 1.20 2.05
N ALA A 141 -1.83 0.71 2.48
CA ALA A 141 -0.80 0.20 1.58
C ALA A 141 -1.27 -1.06 0.84
N SER A 142 -1.94 -1.98 1.53
CA SER A 142 -2.53 -3.19 0.96
C SER A 142 -3.63 -2.88 -0.05
N ALA A 143 -4.54 -1.95 0.27
CA ALA A 143 -5.56 -1.54 -0.70
C ALA A 143 -4.92 -0.90 -1.95
N ARG A 144 -3.91 -0.04 -1.76
CA ARG A 144 -3.22 0.62 -2.87
C ARG A 144 -2.43 -0.33 -3.76
N SER A 145 -1.80 -1.37 -3.20
CA SER A 145 -1.03 -2.33 -3.98
C SER A 145 -1.90 -3.15 -4.93
N ILE A 146 -3.18 -3.34 -4.59
CA ILE A 146 -4.17 -4.00 -5.46
C ILE A 146 -4.63 -3.06 -6.58
N ILE A 147 -4.99 -1.82 -6.24
CA ILE A 147 -5.60 -0.87 -7.18
C ILE A 147 -4.58 -0.31 -8.18
N ALA A 148 -3.40 0.04 -7.66
CA ALA A 148 -2.32 0.63 -8.43
C ALA A 148 -1.03 -0.08 -8.03
N PRO A 149 -0.84 -1.34 -8.48
CA PRO A 149 0.41 -2.05 -8.25
C PRO A 149 1.54 -1.19 -8.78
N GLN A 150 2.39 -0.72 -7.88
CA GLN A 150 3.59 0.00 -8.28
C GLN A 150 4.41 -0.95 -9.13
N GLU A 151 4.72 -0.55 -10.37
CA GLU A 151 5.66 -1.30 -11.21
C GLU A 151 6.95 -1.47 -10.42
N ARG A 152 7.22 -2.70 -9.99
CA ARG A 152 8.43 -2.99 -9.23
C ARG A 152 9.62 -2.76 -10.17
N PRO A 153 10.61 -1.96 -9.76
CA PRO A 153 11.83 -1.85 -10.54
C PRO A 153 12.45 -3.24 -10.69
N LEU A 154 12.67 -3.67 -11.92
CA LEU A 154 13.39 -4.90 -12.22
C LEU A 154 14.89 -4.61 -12.17
N ARG A 155 15.68 -5.58 -11.71
CA ARG A 155 17.14 -5.46 -11.80
C ARG A 155 17.55 -5.49 -13.27
N ALA A 156 18.18 -4.40 -13.72
CA ALA A 156 18.58 -4.23 -15.11
C ALA A 156 20.01 -4.72 -15.37
N GLY A 157 20.88 -4.65 -14.36
CA GLY A 157 22.30 -4.95 -14.48
C GLY A 157 23.14 -4.20 -13.45
N THR A 158 24.44 -4.11 -13.69
CA THR A 158 25.38 -3.26 -12.95
C THR A 158 25.80 -2.07 -13.80
N CYS A 159 26.19 -0.98 -13.16
CA CYS A 159 26.63 0.21 -13.85
C CYS A 159 28.01 0.00 -14.47
N THR A 160 28.11 0.14 -15.79
CA THR A 160 29.34 -0.03 -16.57
C THR A 160 30.09 1.28 -16.82
N TRP A 161 29.62 2.39 -16.24
CA TRP A 161 30.28 3.68 -16.38
C TRP A 161 31.66 3.65 -15.70
N THR A 162 32.68 4.04 -16.47
CA THR A 162 34.07 4.19 -16.04
C THR A 162 34.39 5.67 -15.82
N ASP A 163 35.04 5.99 -14.71
CA ASP A 163 35.55 7.35 -14.47
C ASP A 163 36.85 7.63 -15.25
N GLU A 164 37.39 8.85 -15.09
CA GLU A 164 38.66 9.25 -15.72
C GLU A 164 39.88 8.47 -15.20
N ALA A 165 39.76 7.81 -14.03
CA ALA A 165 40.78 6.94 -13.45
C ALA A 165 40.65 5.48 -13.92
N GLY A 166 39.62 5.14 -14.71
CA GLY A 166 39.36 3.80 -15.22
C GLY A 166 38.62 2.88 -14.23
N GLU A 167 38.07 3.40 -13.14
CA GLU A 167 37.32 2.63 -12.16
C GLU A 167 35.84 2.49 -12.57
N VAL A 168 35.32 1.27 -12.53
CA VAL A 168 33.93 0.95 -12.90
C VAL A 168 33.00 1.17 -11.71
N CYS A 169 31.90 1.91 -11.90
CA CYS A 169 30.95 2.22 -10.83
C CYS A 169 30.31 0.97 -10.18
N GLY A 170 29.94 -0.05 -10.97
CA GLY A 170 29.45 -1.34 -10.46
C GLY A 170 28.09 -1.32 -9.74
N ALA A 171 27.47 -0.15 -9.55
CA ALA A 171 26.21 -0.01 -8.83
C ALA A 171 25.07 -0.82 -9.48
N VAL A 172 24.20 -1.43 -8.67
CA VAL A 172 23.03 -2.16 -9.19
C VAL A 172 22.04 -1.19 -9.82
N LEU A 173 21.74 -1.41 -11.10
CA LEU A 173 20.77 -0.65 -11.87
C LEU A 173 19.38 -1.29 -11.74
N LEU A 174 18.40 -0.43 -11.54
CA LEU A 174 16.98 -0.80 -11.46
C LEU A 174 16.24 -0.13 -12.62
N ALA A 175 15.56 -0.93 -13.43
CA ALA A 175 14.74 -0.48 -14.54
C ALA A 175 13.25 -0.48 -14.15
N THR A 176 12.57 0.61 -14.49
CA THR A 176 11.11 0.66 -14.53
C THR A 176 10.71 0.66 -16.01
N PRO A 177 9.78 -0.20 -16.43
CA PRO A 177 9.29 -0.20 -17.82
C PRO A 177 8.91 1.21 -18.28
N GLY A 178 9.32 1.58 -19.50
CA GLY A 178 9.00 2.88 -20.09
C GLY A 178 9.76 4.10 -19.52
N ARG A 179 10.74 3.92 -18.62
CA ARG A 179 11.60 5.00 -18.12
C ARG A 179 13.08 4.75 -18.40
N PRO A 180 13.89 5.78 -18.67
CA PRO A 180 15.34 5.61 -18.81
C PRO A 180 15.95 5.13 -17.48
N VAL A 181 16.91 4.20 -17.58
CA VAL A 181 17.64 3.70 -16.41
C VAL A 181 18.71 4.71 -16.05
N VAL A 182 18.71 5.19 -14.81
CA VAL A 182 19.72 6.14 -14.31
C VAL A 182 20.41 5.54 -13.10
N CYS A 183 21.73 5.48 -13.15
CA CYS A 183 22.54 5.07 -12.00
C CYS A 183 22.36 6.10 -10.87
N ARG A 184 21.95 5.66 -9.69
CA ARG A 184 21.81 6.57 -8.53
C ARG A 184 23.14 7.10 -8.00
N TRP A 185 24.24 6.41 -8.31
CA TRP A 185 25.57 6.75 -7.82
C TRP A 185 26.29 7.72 -8.76
N CYS A 186 26.60 7.31 -9.99
CA CYS A 186 27.32 8.16 -10.95
C CYS A 186 26.41 9.00 -11.86
N ARG A 187 25.07 8.87 -11.75
CA ARG A 187 24.08 9.56 -12.59
C ARG A 187 24.16 9.27 -14.09
N ALA A 188 24.95 8.29 -14.52
CA ALA A 188 24.96 7.82 -15.91
C ALA A 188 23.55 7.35 -16.32
N SER A 189 23.09 7.82 -17.48
CA SER A 189 21.79 7.46 -18.05
C SER A 189 21.99 6.47 -19.19
N TYR A 190 21.23 5.38 -19.14
CA TYR A 190 21.28 4.30 -20.11
C TYR A 190 20.01 4.35 -20.98
N PRO A 191 20.11 4.73 -22.27
CA PRO A 191 18.97 4.75 -23.18
C PRO A 191 18.48 3.33 -23.46
N ALA A 192 17.26 3.21 -23.99
CA ALA A 192 16.63 1.90 -24.27
C ALA A 192 17.48 0.99 -25.18
N SER A 193 18.31 1.57 -26.05
CA SER A 193 19.21 0.83 -26.94
C SER A 193 20.33 0.07 -26.21
N SER A 194 20.75 0.50 -25.02
CA SER A 194 21.82 -0.16 -24.24
C SER A 194 21.28 -1.17 -23.23
N TRP A 195 19.97 -1.46 -23.24
CA TRP A 195 19.34 -2.35 -22.27
C TRP A 195 19.69 -3.83 -22.49
N LEU A 196 19.91 -4.24 -23.74
CA LEU A 196 20.33 -5.60 -24.06
C LEU A 196 21.74 -5.90 -23.52
N ASP A 197 22.63 -4.92 -23.57
CA ASP A 197 23.99 -5.04 -23.03
C ASP A 197 23.98 -5.18 -21.50
N LEU A 198 23.11 -4.42 -20.82
CA LEU A 198 22.91 -4.54 -19.37
C LEU A 198 22.26 -5.89 -18.98
N ALA A 199 21.28 -6.36 -19.76
CA ALA A 199 20.62 -7.64 -19.53
C ALA A 199 21.59 -8.83 -19.73
N ALA A 200 22.52 -8.74 -20.68
CA ALA A 200 23.55 -9.74 -20.88
C ALA A 200 24.47 -9.89 -19.65
N GLU A 201 24.75 -8.80 -18.93
CA GLU A 201 25.51 -8.85 -17.67
C GLU A 201 24.74 -9.50 -16.52
N VAL A 202 23.41 -9.34 -16.47
CA VAL A 202 22.57 -10.08 -15.50
C VAL A 202 22.63 -11.58 -15.76
N ALA A 203 22.62 -12.00 -17.04
CA ALA A 203 22.70 -13.41 -17.41
C ALA A 203 24.08 -14.04 -17.13
N LYS A 204 25.16 -13.26 -17.12
CA LYS A 204 26.51 -13.73 -16.74
C LYS A 204 26.70 -13.83 -15.23
N ALA A 205 25.91 -13.11 -14.44
CA ALA A 205 26.01 -13.06 -12.98
C ALA A 205 25.04 -14.02 -12.25
N ALA A 206 24.23 -14.78 -12.98
CA ALA A 206 23.32 -15.82 -12.50
C ALA A 206 23.93 -17.22 -12.71
#